data_AF-A0A6V7LB46-F1
#
_entry.id   AF-A0A6V7LB46-F1
#
_cell.length_a   1.000
_cell.length_b   1.000
_cell.length_c   1.000
_cell.angle_alpha   90.00
_cell.angle_beta   90.00
_cell.angle_gamma   90.00
#
_symmetry.space_group_name_H-M   'P 1'
#
loop_
_entity.id
_entity.type
_entity.pdbx_description
1 polymer ?
#
loop_
_entity_poly.entity_id
_entity_poly.type
_entity_poly.pdbx_seq_one_letter_code
_entity_poly.pdbx_strand_id
1 'polypeptide(L)'
;MVMEASSMVVDYLVFIGVIIASFVIPLWGTFRTKKKDTKASYVFATAGVSMGAMMLSIARGTLGVRSFLGYPSELYYRGSAMWETIYGMLLAYPIVCFIFVPVYYSLGITSVYQYLDM
;
A
#
# COMPACT_ATOMS: atom_id res chain seq x y z
N MET A 1 -35.14 -21.04 1.72
CA MET A 1 -35.07 -19.76 0.97
C MET A 1 -35.01 -18.53 1.87
N VAL A 2 -35.53 -18.54 3.11
CA VAL A 2 -35.46 -17.38 4.03
C VAL A 2 -34.10 -17.23 4.74
N MET A 3 -33.36 -18.32 4.97
CA MET A 3 -32.02 -18.27 5.60
C MET A 3 -30.95 -17.58 4.73
N GLU A 4 -31.06 -17.67 3.40
CA GLU A 4 -30.14 -17.02 2.44
C GLU A 4 -30.38 -15.50 2.33
N ALA A 5 -31.64 -15.05 2.45
CA ALA A 5 -31.95 -13.62 2.41
C ALA A 5 -31.46 -12.90 3.68
N SER A 6 -31.58 -13.55 4.85
CA SER A 6 -31.10 -12.98 6.10
C SER A 6 -29.57 -12.90 6.16
N SER A 7 -28.84 -13.88 5.61
CA SER A 7 -27.37 -13.81 5.51
C SER A 7 -26.95 -12.68 4.57
N MET A 8 -27.58 -12.56 3.40
CA MET A 8 -27.28 -11.48 2.46
C MET A 8 -27.55 -10.09 3.04
N VAL A 9 -28.67 -9.89 3.74
CA VAL A 9 -28.96 -8.61 4.40
C VAL A 9 -27.91 -8.27 5.46
N VAL A 10 -27.48 -9.26 6.24
CA VAL A 10 -26.41 -9.08 7.23
C VAL A 10 -25.07 -8.76 6.55
N ASP A 11 -24.73 -9.43 5.45
CA ASP A 11 -23.50 -9.18 4.69
C ASP A 11 -23.48 -7.75 4.13
N TYR A 12 -24.61 -7.26 3.58
CA TYR A 12 -24.73 -5.88 3.11
C TYR A 12 -24.61 -4.87 4.25
N LEU A 13 -25.21 -5.14 5.41
CA LEU A 13 -25.09 -4.27 6.58
C LEU A 13 -23.66 -4.19 7.09
N VAL A 14 -22.95 -5.31 7.16
CA VAL A 14 -21.53 -5.35 7.55
C VAL A 14 -20.67 -4.63 6.51
N PHE A 15 -20.92 -4.84 5.21
CA PHE A 15 -20.21 -4.16 4.13
C PHE A 15 -20.36 -2.63 4.20
N ILE A 16 -21.59 -2.14 4.33
CA ILE A 16 -21.87 -0.71 4.48
C ILE A 16 -21.24 -0.18 5.77
N GLY A 17 -21.32 -0.93 6.87
CA GLY A 17 -20.69 -0.57 8.15
C GLY A 17 -19.16 -0.42 8.04
N VAL A 18 -18.49 -1.35 7.37
CA VAL A 18 -17.03 -1.31 7.14
C VAL A 18 -16.64 -0.15 6.22
N ILE A 19 -17.44 0.14 5.19
CA ILE A 19 -17.21 1.32 4.33
C ILE A 19 -17.31 2.59 5.16
N ILE A 20 -18.41 2.77 5.90
CA ILE A 20 -18.61 3.96 6.73
C ILE A 20 -17.47 4.08 7.73
N ALA A 21 -17.08 3.02 8.44
CA ALA A 21 -15.95 3.03 9.36
C ALA A 21 -14.64 3.44 8.67
N SER A 22 -14.37 2.89 7.48
CA SER A 22 -13.15 3.20 6.70
C SER A 22 -13.07 4.65 6.24
N PHE A 23 -14.20 5.34 6.07
CA PHE A 23 -14.24 6.78 5.80
C PHE A 23 -14.24 7.63 7.07
N VAL A 24 -15.00 7.23 8.08
CA VAL A 24 -15.17 8.00 9.32
C VAL A 24 -13.88 8.04 10.13
N ILE A 25 -13.11 6.94 10.22
CA ILE A 25 -11.86 6.89 11.00
C ILE A 25 -10.81 7.89 10.48
N PRO A 26 -10.47 7.93 9.17
CA PRO A 26 -9.58 8.96 8.61
C PRO A 26 -10.15 10.38 8.70
N LEU A 27 -11.46 10.55 8.48
CA LEU A 27 -12.11 11.86 8.58
C LEU A 27 -12.03 12.40 10.01
N TRP A 28 -12.35 11.60 11.03
CA TRP A 28 -12.23 12.02 12.43
C TRP A 28 -10.78 12.30 12.82
N GLY A 29 -9.82 11.49 12.37
CA GLY A 29 -8.39 11.73 12.57
C GLY A 29 -7.92 13.05 11.96
N THR A 30 -8.42 13.39 10.77
CA THR A 30 -8.12 14.64 10.07
C THR A 30 -8.81 15.85 10.72
N PHE A 31 -10.07 15.71 11.16
CA PHE A 31 -10.82 16.79 11.83
C PHE A 31 -10.26 17.13 13.22
N ARG A 32 -9.76 16.14 13.99
CA ARG A 32 -9.07 16.38 15.26
C ARG A 32 -7.65 16.93 15.08
N THR A 33 -7.00 16.58 13.97
CA THR A 33 -5.69 17.13 13.61
C THR A 33 -5.88 18.45 12.88
N LYS A 34 -6.22 19.51 13.61
CA LYS A 34 -6.05 20.91 13.13
C LYS A 34 -4.56 21.28 13.12
N LYS A 35 -3.72 20.54 12.40
CA LYS A 35 -2.36 21.01 12.09
C LYS A 35 -2.32 21.43 10.63
N LYS A 36 -1.94 22.69 10.45
CA LYS A 36 -1.71 23.34 9.15
C LYS A 36 -0.48 22.70 8.51
N ASP A 37 -0.59 21.48 8.01
CA ASP A 37 0.53 20.85 7.32
C ASP A 37 0.36 21.05 5.83
N THR A 38 0.95 22.18 5.40
CA THR A 38 1.31 22.48 4.03
C THR A 38 1.74 21.21 3.31
N LYS A 39 1.24 21.01 2.08
CA LYS A 39 1.52 19.89 1.16
C LYS A 39 2.97 19.39 1.17
N ALA A 40 3.92 20.27 1.45
CA ALA A 40 5.32 19.97 1.67
C ALA A 40 5.56 19.01 2.86
N SER A 41 5.03 19.23 4.06
CA SER A 41 5.39 18.40 5.23
C SER A 41 4.86 16.95 5.16
N TYR A 42 3.74 16.74 4.47
CA TYR A 42 3.20 15.40 4.20
C TYR A 42 4.04 14.62 3.18
N VAL A 43 4.60 15.30 2.17
CA VAL A 43 5.49 14.70 1.16
C VAL A 43 6.92 14.55 1.68
N PHE A 44 7.39 15.50 2.49
CA PHE A 44 8.79 15.57 2.91
C PHE A 44 9.11 14.78 4.19
N ALA A 45 8.13 14.28 4.96
CA ALA A 45 8.35 13.46 6.16
C ALA A 45 9.52 13.94 7.06
N THR A 46 9.80 15.25 7.08
CA THR A 46 11.13 15.76 7.43
C THR A 46 11.38 15.86 8.94
N ALA A 47 10.47 15.38 9.78
CA ALA A 47 10.57 15.62 11.22
C ALA A 47 10.11 14.47 12.14
N GLY A 48 10.14 13.22 11.68
CA GLY A 48 10.06 12.08 12.61
C GLY A 48 8.94 11.07 12.34
N VAL A 49 8.74 10.67 11.09
CA VAL A 49 8.01 9.42 10.84
C VAL A 49 8.94 8.28 11.28
N SER A 50 8.53 7.52 12.29
CA SER A 50 9.27 6.34 12.76
C SER A 50 9.57 5.40 11.59
N MET A 51 10.78 4.87 11.51
CA MET A 51 11.18 3.87 10.51
C MET A 51 10.17 2.73 10.42
N GLY A 52 9.61 2.31 11.56
CA GLY A 52 8.56 1.29 11.61
C GLY A 52 7.24 1.74 10.95
N ALA A 53 6.84 3.00 11.11
CA ALA A 53 5.65 3.54 10.45
C ALA A 53 5.84 3.66 8.93
N MET A 54 7.06 3.98 8.47
CA MET A 54 7.39 3.98 7.04
C MET A 54 7.32 2.56 6.46
N MET A 55 7.96 1.59 7.10
CA MET A 55 7.90 0.18 6.69
C MET A 55 6.47 -0.34 6.66
N LEU A 56 5.66 -0.02 7.66
CA LEU A 56 4.25 -0.41 7.72
C LEU A 56 3.42 0.20 6.58
N SER A 57 3.66 1.46 6.24
CA SER A 57 2.99 2.12 5.12
C SER A 57 3.35 1.49 3.78
N ILE A 58 4.63 1.16 3.57
CA ILE A 58 5.10 0.47 2.36
C ILE A 58 4.48 -0.93 2.28
N ALA A 59 4.52 -1.70 3.39
CA ALA A 59 3.92 -3.02 3.47
C ALA A 59 2.41 -3.01 3.15
N ARG A 60 1.68 -2.00 3.65
CA ARG A 60 0.26 -1.82 3.29
C ARG A 60 0.09 -1.63 1.77
N GLY A 61 0.95 -0.85 1.13
CA GLY A 61 0.89 -0.59 -0.31
C GLY A 61 1.18 -1.84 -1.14
N THR A 62 2.13 -2.67 -0.72
CA THR A 62 2.52 -3.89 -1.45
C THR A 62 1.56 -5.06 -1.24
N LEU A 63 0.96 -5.18 -0.05
CA LEU A 63 0.03 -6.27 0.32
C LEU A 63 -1.41 -6.04 -0.14
N GLY A 64 -1.61 -5.25 -1.19
CA GLY A 64 -2.94 -4.91 -1.70
C GLY A 64 -3.72 -6.10 -2.27
N VAL A 65 -4.83 -5.78 -2.94
CA VAL A 65 -5.76 -6.75 -3.56
C VAL A 65 -5.06 -7.77 -4.47
N ARG A 66 -3.94 -7.38 -5.10
CA ARG A 66 -3.12 -8.26 -5.93
C ARG A 66 -2.56 -9.44 -5.16
N SER A 67 -2.18 -9.28 -3.89
CA SER A 67 -1.62 -10.40 -3.13
C SER A 67 -2.70 -11.42 -2.74
N PHE A 68 -3.90 -10.96 -2.41
CA PHE A 68 -5.00 -11.83 -2.00
C PHE A 68 -5.73 -12.50 -3.15
N LEU A 69 -5.93 -11.82 -4.27
CA LEU A 69 -6.62 -12.39 -5.43
C LEU A 69 -5.64 -12.84 -6.52
N GLY A 70 -4.56 -12.08 -6.75
CA GLY A 70 -3.57 -12.35 -7.79
C GLY A 70 -2.75 -13.60 -7.51
N TYR A 71 -2.17 -13.74 -6.32
CA TYR A 71 -1.36 -14.95 -6.03
C TYR A 71 -2.12 -16.28 -6.16
N PRO A 72 -3.34 -16.45 -5.60
CA PRO A 72 -4.07 -17.70 -5.78
C PRO A 72 -4.61 -17.89 -7.20
N SER A 73 -5.05 -16.82 -7.89
CA SER A 73 -5.55 -16.95 -9.27
C SER A 73 -4.43 -17.37 -10.22
N GLU A 74 -3.26 -16.76 -10.11
CA GLU A 74 -2.16 -17.08 -11.00
C GLU A 74 -1.47 -18.39 -10.60
N LEU A 75 -1.58 -18.84 -9.34
CA LEU A 75 -1.27 -20.22 -8.95
C LEU A 75 -2.25 -21.22 -9.61
N TYR A 76 -3.55 -20.88 -9.67
CA TYR A 76 -4.56 -21.73 -10.31
C TYR A 76 -4.37 -21.84 -11.83
N TYR A 77 -4.04 -20.74 -12.51
CA TYR A 77 -3.85 -20.72 -13.97
C TYR A 77 -2.46 -21.15 -14.43
N ARG A 78 -1.40 -20.79 -13.71
CA ARG A 78 0.00 -21.00 -14.15
C ARG A 78 0.76 -22.05 -13.31
N GLY A 79 0.17 -22.58 -12.24
CA GLY A 79 0.76 -23.64 -11.43
C GLY A 79 2.15 -23.28 -10.90
N SER A 80 3.16 -24.08 -11.25
CA SER A 80 4.55 -23.88 -10.82
C SER A 80 5.24 -22.67 -11.45
N ALA A 81 4.74 -22.09 -12.55
CA ALA A 81 5.37 -20.93 -13.18
C ALA A 81 5.21 -19.64 -12.36
N MET A 82 4.34 -19.62 -11.35
CA MET A 82 4.26 -18.56 -10.34
C MET A 82 5.58 -18.30 -9.61
N TRP A 83 6.38 -19.34 -9.42
CA TRP A 83 7.63 -19.27 -8.67
C TRP A 83 8.65 -18.36 -9.37
N GLU A 84 8.61 -18.26 -10.70
CA GLU A 84 9.47 -17.35 -11.47
C GLU A 84 9.27 -15.88 -11.06
N THR A 85 8.02 -15.48 -10.78
CA THR A 85 7.72 -14.13 -10.30
C THR A 85 8.28 -13.89 -8.90
N ILE A 86 8.21 -14.89 -8.02
CA ILE A 86 8.79 -14.80 -6.66
C ILE A 86 10.31 -14.67 -6.73
N TYR A 87 10.97 -15.49 -7.55
CA TYR A 87 12.43 -15.42 -7.72
C TYR A 87 12.87 -14.09 -8.36
N GLY A 88 12.15 -13.61 -9.37
CA GLY A 88 12.41 -12.31 -9.97
C GLY A 88 12.27 -11.15 -8.97
N MET A 89 11.24 -11.19 -8.13
CA MET A 89 11.03 -10.18 -7.10
C MET A 89 12.12 -10.24 -6.02
N LEU A 90 12.52 -11.46 -5.60
CA LEU A 90 13.59 -11.68 -4.62
C LEU A 90 14.94 -11.16 -5.10
N LEU A 91 15.26 -11.31 -6.40
CA LEU A 91 16.47 -10.75 -7.00
C LEU A 91 16.38 -9.23 -7.25
N ALA A 92 15.20 -8.70 -7.55
CA ALA A 92 15.03 -7.27 -7.79
C ALA A 92 15.24 -6.42 -6.53
N TYR A 93 14.76 -6.88 -5.35
CA TYR A 93 14.89 -6.15 -4.09
C TYR A 93 16.33 -5.72 -3.72
N PRO A 94 17.34 -6.60 -3.70
CA PRO A 94 18.71 -6.20 -3.39
C PRO A 94 19.28 -5.23 -4.43
N ILE A 95 18.98 -5.43 -5.72
CA ILE A 95 19.42 -4.54 -6.79
C ILE A 95 18.89 -3.12 -6.57
N VAL A 96 17.60 -2.99 -6.23
CA VAL A 96 16.98 -1.69 -5.91
C VAL A 96 17.64 -1.07 -4.67
N CYS A 97 17.84 -1.83 -3.60
CA CYS A 97 18.44 -1.33 -2.36
C CYS A 97 19.91 -0.88 -2.54
N PHE A 98 20.71 -1.59 -3.34
CA PHE A 98 22.15 -1.30 -3.47
C PHE A 98 22.49 -0.35 -4.63
N ILE A 99 21.66 -0.26 -5.66
CA ILE A 99 21.95 0.56 -6.84
C ILE A 99 21.03 1.78 -6.88
N PHE A 100 19.72 1.58 -6.81
CA PHE A 100 18.77 2.67 -7.01
C PHE A 100 18.68 3.61 -5.79
N VAL A 101 18.60 3.06 -4.58
CA VAL A 101 18.52 3.88 -3.35
C VAL A 101 19.70 4.85 -3.20
N PRO A 102 20.98 4.45 -3.33
CA PRO A 102 22.09 5.39 -3.17
C PRO A 102 22.15 6.42 -4.31
N VAL A 103 21.74 6.07 -5.54
CA VAL A 103 21.68 7.02 -6.66
C VAL A 103 20.62 8.09 -6.40
N TYR A 104 19.41 7.72 -6.00
CA TYR A 104 18.35 8.69 -5.67
C TYR A 104 18.73 9.57 -4.48
N TYR A 105 19.39 9.01 -3.47
CA TYR A 105 19.85 9.77 -2.31
C TYR A 105 20.97 10.76 -2.67
N SER A 106 21.90 10.36 -3.56
CA SER A 106 23.00 11.21 -4.05
C SER A 106 22.50 12.41 -4.86
N LEU A 107 21.48 12.23 -5.71
CA LEU A 107 20.91 13.32 -6.50
C LEU A 107 19.94 14.23 -5.70
N GLY A 108 19.59 13.87 -4.45
CA GLY A 108 18.69 14.66 -3.60
C GLY A 108 17.28 14.83 -4.17
N ILE A 109 16.90 13.95 -5.11
CA ILE A 109 15.64 14.01 -5.86
C ILE A 109 14.51 13.37 -5.07
N THR A 110 13.38 14.07 -5.05
CA THR A 110 12.24 13.76 -4.17
C THR A 110 11.18 12.90 -4.85
N SER A 111 11.33 12.70 -6.15
CA SER A 111 10.40 11.97 -7.00
C SER A 111 11.18 11.30 -8.12
N VAL A 112 10.83 10.05 -8.45
CA VAL A 112 11.42 9.31 -9.58
C VAL A 112 11.22 10.07 -10.89
N TYR A 113 10.13 10.84 -11.02
CA TYR A 113 9.88 11.66 -12.20
C TYR A 113 10.93 12.74 -12.40
N GLN A 114 11.53 13.26 -11.33
CA GLN A 114 12.59 14.26 -11.42
C GLN A 114 13.90 13.67 -11.99
N TYR A 115 14.10 12.35 -11.87
CA TYR A 115 15.21 11.64 -12.52
C TYR A 115 14.97 11.43 -14.03
N LEU A 116 13.72 11.26 -14.45
CA LEU A 116 13.35 10.99 -15.84
C LEU A 116 13.27 12.26 -16.71
N ASP A 117 13.14 13.42 -16.09
CA ASP A 117 13.07 14.74 -16.74
C ASP A 117 14.46 15.37 -16.95
N MET A 118 15.50 14.84 -16.29
CA MET A 118 16.91 15.21 -16.45
C MET A 118 17.55 14.51 -17.66
#